data_AF-X0ZGT2-F1
#
_entry.id   AF-X0ZGT2-F1
#
_cell.length_a   1.000
_cell.length_b   1.000
_cell.length_c   1.000
_cell.angle_alpha   90.00
_cell.angle_beta   90.00
_cell.angle_gamma   90.00
#
_symmetry.space_group_name_H-M   'P 1'
#
loop_
_entity.id
_entity.type
_entity.pdbx_description
1 polymer ?
#
loop_
_entity_poly.entity_id
_entity_poly.type
_entity_poly.pdbx_seq_one_letter_code
_entity_poly.pdbx_strand_id
1 'polypeptide(L)'
;APHYFPDPPVRPKDPTERPRLRPELADWGRLLDGMRRLARMCARLGLVLAVENNWAYWDGIPPGADVSKLGAGDFLEYFCSSPDEWRALAEEVNEPALRLCLDPSHAVPYCHRKKDVEGRRRVLREYLARPGLIGHFHWNGSEIRSDRGRGDLHLAPGTGDLGKEFHAAIKARAQELPQPVTLEHFHGLAALDAELAYIESIPARPLS
;
A
#
# COMPACT_ATOMS: atom_id res chain seq x y z
N ALA A 1 -4.72 -9.99 -6.20
CA ALA A 1 -4.62 -10.69 -7.51
C ALA A 1 -4.12 -9.68 -8.52
N PRO A 2 -3.23 -10.06 -9.46
CA PRO A 2 -2.66 -9.11 -10.38
C PRO A 2 -3.68 -8.60 -11.41
N HIS A 3 -3.56 -7.35 -11.87
CA HIS A 3 -4.24 -6.88 -13.09
C HIS A 3 -3.77 -7.66 -14.32
N TYR A 4 -2.59 -8.25 -14.18
CA TYR A 4 -1.88 -8.98 -15.21
C TYR A 4 -1.16 -10.17 -14.60
N PHE A 5 -1.72 -11.38 -14.70
CA PHE A 5 -1.03 -12.54 -14.13
C PHE A 5 0.30 -12.76 -14.85
N PRO A 6 1.44 -12.80 -14.14
CA PRO A 6 2.70 -13.15 -14.76
C PRO A 6 2.65 -14.62 -15.21
N ASP A 7 3.27 -14.91 -16.34
CA ASP A 7 3.44 -16.25 -16.90
C ASP A 7 4.94 -16.50 -17.13
N PRO A 8 5.60 -17.35 -16.31
CA PRO A 8 5.02 -18.18 -15.25
C PRO A 8 4.52 -17.36 -14.03
N PRO A 9 3.62 -17.91 -13.19
CA PRO A 9 3.03 -17.22 -12.04
C PRO A 9 4.03 -16.92 -10.90
N VAL A 10 5.31 -17.25 -11.09
CA VAL A 10 6.39 -17.04 -10.14
C VAL A 10 7.17 -15.80 -10.58
N ARG A 11 7.56 -14.95 -9.63
CA ARG A 11 8.47 -13.82 -9.87
C ARG A 11 9.67 -14.30 -10.70
N PRO A 12 10.02 -13.65 -11.82
CA PRO A 12 11.21 -14.00 -12.58
C PRO A 12 12.44 -14.01 -11.67
N LYS A 13 13.33 -14.99 -11.85
CA LYS A 13 14.58 -15.03 -11.09
C LYS A 13 15.53 -13.90 -11.50
N ASP A 14 15.38 -13.42 -12.73
CA ASP A 14 16.08 -12.26 -13.26
C ASP A 14 15.15 -11.03 -13.22
N PRO A 15 15.48 -9.98 -12.44
CA PRO A 15 14.66 -8.76 -12.35
C PRO A 15 14.64 -7.93 -13.66
N THR A 16 15.43 -8.32 -14.66
CA THR A 16 15.40 -7.71 -16.00
C THR A 16 14.41 -8.40 -16.95
N GLU A 17 13.97 -9.63 -16.61
CA GLU A 17 12.95 -10.33 -17.38
C GLU A 17 11.57 -9.75 -17.09
N ARG A 18 10.90 -9.27 -18.14
CA ARG A 18 9.48 -8.89 -18.05
C ARG A 18 8.63 -10.14 -18.24
N PRO A 19 7.91 -10.62 -17.20
CA PRO A 19 7.06 -11.79 -17.36
C PRO A 19 5.96 -11.48 -18.37
N ARG A 20 5.54 -12.48 -19.14
CA ARG A 20 4.37 -12.31 -20.01
C ARG A 20 3.15 -12.08 -19.12
N LEU A 21 2.44 -10.99 -19.39
CA LEU A 21 1.26 -10.58 -18.65
C LEU A 21 0.00 -11.20 -19.27
N ARG A 22 -0.85 -11.83 -18.44
CA ARG A 22 -2.09 -12.52 -18.82
C ARG A 22 -3.31 -11.78 -18.25
N PRO A 23 -3.76 -10.67 -18.87
CA PRO A 23 -4.89 -9.87 -18.37
C PRO A 23 -6.21 -10.65 -18.36
N GLU A 24 -6.36 -11.66 -19.20
CA GLU A 24 -7.58 -12.48 -19.26
C GLU A 24 -7.78 -13.37 -18.01
N LEU A 25 -6.75 -13.52 -17.18
CA LEU A 25 -6.84 -14.20 -15.89
C LEU A 25 -7.21 -13.24 -14.75
N ALA A 26 -7.16 -11.93 -14.98
CA ALA A 26 -7.52 -10.91 -14.01
C ALA A 26 -9.05 -10.72 -14.00
N ASP A 27 -9.66 -11.09 -12.89
CA ASP A 27 -11.12 -11.02 -12.71
C ASP A 27 -11.43 -10.35 -11.37
N TRP A 28 -11.88 -9.10 -11.46
CA TRP A 28 -12.32 -8.30 -10.31
C TRP A 28 -13.51 -8.95 -9.60
N GLY A 29 -14.50 -9.46 -10.34
CA GLY A 29 -15.67 -10.13 -9.77
C GLY A 29 -15.28 -11.35 -8.95
N ARG A 30 -14.33 -12.15 -9.44
CA ARG A 30 -13.77 -13.28 -8.68
C ARG A 30 -13.04 -12.83 -7.41
N LEU A 31 -12.31 -11.71 -7.45
CA LEU A 31 -11.70 -11.13 -6.24
C LEU A 31 -12.77 -10.73 -5.22
N LEU A 32 -13.80 -9.98 -5.65
CA LEU A 32 -14.90 -9.55 -4.80
C LEU A 32 -15.60 -10.72 -4.13
N ASP A 33 -15.92 -11.77 -4.90
CA ASP A 33 -16.59 -12.96 -4.38
C ASP A 33 -15.72 -13.73 -3.38
N GLY A 34 -14.40 -13.80 -3.64
CA GLY A 34 -13.43 -14.34 -2.70
C GLY A 34 -13.43 -13.56 -1.39
N MET A 35 -13.34 -12.24 -1.46
CA MET A 35 -13.29 -11.36 -0.30
C MET A 35 -14.60 -11.38 0.49
N ARG A 36 -15.77 -11.42 -0.16
CA ARG A 36 -17.07 -11.61 0.52
C ARG A 36 -17.10 -12.92 1.30
N ARG A 37 -16.67 -14.04 0.69
CA ARG A 37 -16.63 -15.34 1.36
C ARG A 37 -15.71 -15.33 2.58
N LEU A 38 -14.51 -14.76 2.44
CA LEU A 38 -13.53 -14.65 3.53
C LEU A 38 -14.05 -13.74 4.65
N ALA A 39 -14.58 -12.55 4.32
CA ALA A 39 -15.11 -11.62 5.29
C ALA A 39 -16.27 -12.21 6.10
N ARG A 40 -17.20 -12.93 5.44
CA ARG A 40 -18.29 -13.66 6.12
C ARG A 40 -17.77 -14.80 7.01
N MET A 41 -16.68 -15.46 6.62
CA MET A 41 -16.03 -16.44 7.48
C MET A 41 -15.43 -15.77 8.72
N CYS A 42 -14.66 -14.69 8.55
CA CYS A 42 -14.10 -13.91 9.64
C CYS A 42 -15.20 -13.41 10.59
N ALA A 43 -16.31 -12.89 10.07
CA ALA A 43 -17.46 -12.44 10.86
C ALA A 43 -18.00 -13.56 11.78
N ARG A 44 -18.17 -14.78 11.25
CA ARG A 44 -18.62 -15.94 12.03
C ARG A 44 -17.64 -16.36 13.13
N LEU A 45 -16.36 -16.05 12.93
CA LEU A 45 -15.28 -16.34 13.88
C LEU A 45 -15.00 -15.17 14.83
N GLY A 46 -15.72 -14.04 14.72
CA GLY A 46 -15.44 -12.82 15.48
C GLY A 46 -14.11 -12.14 15.11
N LEU A 47 -13.65 -12.34 13.87
CA LEU A 47 -12.39 -11.79 13.34
C LEU A 47 -12.67 -10.66 12.35
N VAL A 48 -11.68 -9.77 12.18
CA VAL A 48 -11.62 -8.77 11.11
C VAL A 48 -10.69 -9.29 10.02
N LEU A 49 -11.14 -9.22 8.77
CA LEU A 49 -10.31 -9.38 7.58
C LEU A 49 -9.74 -8.02 7.20
N ALA A 50 -8.45 -7.80 7.46
CA ALA A 50 -7.74 -6.61 7.00
C ALA A 50 -7.09 -6.88 5.63
N VAL A 51 -7.47 -6.11 4.61
CA VAL A 51 -6.93 -6.26 3.25
C VAL A 51 -5.95 -5.13 2.95
N GLU A 52 -4.71 -5.52 2.75
CA GLU A 52 -3.60 -4.63 2.46
C GLU A 52 -3.65 -4.06 1.04
N ASN A 53 -3.21 -2.80 0.86
CA ASN A 53 -2.93 -2.29 -0.48
C ASN A 53 -1.73 -3.02 -1.08
N ASN A 54 -1.82 -3.40 -2.35
CA ASN A 54 -0.66 -3.94 -3.05
C ASN A 54 0.29 -2.80 -3.46
N TRP A 55 1.49 -3.18 -3.87
CA TRP A 55 2.46 -2.29 -4.49
C TRP A 55 2.52 -2.45 -6.01
N ALA A 56 3.11 -1.47 -6.67
CA ALA A 56 3.42 -1.46 -8.09
C ALA A 56 4.86 -1.97 -8.31
N TYR A 57 5.04 -2.95 -9.17
CA TYR A 57 6.34 -3.56 -9.47
C TYR A 57 6.98 -2.84 -10.66
N TRP A 58 7.99 -2.02 -10.40
CA TRP A 58 8.69 -1.23 -11.43
C TRP A 58 9.83 -1.99 -12.14
N ASP A 59 9.88 -3.31 -12.00
CA ASP A 59 10.88 -4.17 -12.65
C ASP A 59 10.95 -3.89 -14.16
N GLY A 60 12.16 -3.74 -14.70
CA GLY A 60 12.40 -3.40 -16.10
C GLY A 60 12.15 -1.94 -16.49
N ILE A 61 11.79 -1.04 -15.56
CA ILE A 61 11.71 0.41 -15.79
C ILE A 61 12.95 1.11 -15.20
N PRO A 62 13.82 1.71 -16.03
CA PRO A 62 15.04 2.32 -15.52
C PRO A 62 14.75 3.56 -14.64
N PRO A 63 15.66 3.90 -13.71
CA PRO A 63 15.65 5.19 -13.03
C PRO A 63 15.63 6.34 -14.05
N GLY A 64 14.92 7.43 -13.74
CA GLY A 64 14.77 8.58 -14.63
C GLY A 64 13.87 8.37 -15.86
N ALA A 65 13.27 7.17 -16.05
CA ALA A 65 12.28 6.95 -17.09
C ALA A 65 11.15 7.98 -17.02
N ASP A 66 10.69 8.45 -18.18
CA ASP A 66 9.57 9.39 -18.27
C ASP A 66 8.25 8.67 -17.97
N VAL A 67 7.83 8.72 -16.71
CA VAL A 67 6.62 8.06 -16.21
C VAL A 67 5.34 8.53 -16.90
N SER A 68 5.35 9.71 -17.56
CA SER A 68 4.18 10.21 -18.30
C SER A 68 3.90 9.43 -19.59
N LYS A 69 4.88 8.65 -20.06
CA LYS A 69 4.76 7.77 -21.23
C LYS A 69 4.35 6.35 -20.87
N LEU A 70 4.24 6.03 -19.59
CA LEU A 70 3.89 4.69 -19.12
C LEU A 70 2.36 4.52 -19.06
N GLY A 71 1.86 3.53 -19.78
CA GLY A 71 0.48 3.10 -19.81
C GLY A 71 0.17 2.00 -18.80
N ALA A 72 -0.99 1.39 -18.99
CA ALA A 72 -1.37 0.18 -18.26
C ALA A 72 -0.61 -1.03 -18.86
N GLY A 73 -0.04 -1.87 -18.00
CA GLY A 73 0.69 -3.08 -18.43
C GLY A 73 2.16 -2.86 -18.82
N ASP A 74 2.68 -1.63 -18.79
CA ASP A 74 4.12 -1.37 -19.00
C ASP A 74 5.00 -1.92 -17.87
N PHE A 75 4.40 -2.14 -16.71
CA PHE A 75 4.99 -2.76 -15.54
C PHE A 75 3.90 -3.53 -14.78
N LEU A 76 4.30 -4.43 -13.88
CA LEU A 76 3.38 -5.32 -13.20
C LEU A 76 2.63 -4.59 -12.07
N GLU A 77 1.31 -4.57 -12.15
CA GLU A 77 0.44 -3.99 -11.13
C GLU A 77 -0.58 -5.01 -10.65
N TYR A 78 -0.89 -4.93 -9.36
CA TYR A 78 -1.90 -5.77 -8.74
C TYR A 78 -3.17 -4.99 -8.48
N PHE A 79 -4.28 -5.72 -8.41
CA PHE A 79 -5.50 -5.14 -7.87
C PHE A 79 -5.23 -4.53 -6.51
N CYS A 80 -5.84 -3.37 -6.27
CA CYS A 80 -5.66 -2.59 -5.04
C CYS A 80 -4.24 -2.03 -4.87
N SER A 81 -3.45 -1.92 -5.95
CA SER A 81 -2.24 -1.09 -5.93
C SER A 81 -2.57 0.41 -5.95
N SER A 82 -3.71 0.82 -6.51
CA SER A 82 -4.17 2.22 -6.51
C SER A 82 -5.08 2.52 -5.30
N PRO A 83 -5.12 3.77 -4.80
CA PRO A 83 -6.01 4.12 -3.68
C PRO A 83 -7.48 3.98 -4.06
N ASP A 84 -7.85 4.25 -5.32
CA ASP A 84 -9.23 4.17 -5.79
C ASP A 84 -9.73 2.72 -5.79
N GLU A 85 -8.96 1.81 -6.38
CA GLU A 85 -9.33 0.40 -6.46
C GLU A 85 -9.31 -0.28 -5.09
N TRP A 86 -8.34 0.07 -4.23
CA TRP A 86 -8.27 -0.44 -2.87
C TRP A 86 -9.47 0.00 -2.03
N ARG A 87 -9.94 1.24 -2.18
CA ARG A 87 -11.19 1.69 -1.55
C ARG A 87 -12.42 1.01 -2.16
N ALA A 88 -12.48 0.93 -3.49
CA ALA A 88 -13.57 0.27 -4.20
C ALA A 88 -13.74 -1.18 -3.75
N LEU A 89 -12.65 -1.91 -3.49
CA LEU A 89 -12.69 -3.26 -2.92
C LEU A 89 -13.56 -3.31 -1.65
N ALA A 90 -13.27 -2.43 -0.68
CA ALA A 90 -14.01 -2.43 0.58
C ALA A 90 -15.48 -2.02 0.38
N GLU A 91 -15.73 -1.02 -0.47
CA GLU A 91 -17.07 -0.50 -0.73
C GLU A 91 -17.94 -1.49 -1.50
N GLU A 92 -17.38 -2.24 -2.46
CA GLU A 92 -18.10 -3.22 -3.27
C GLU A 92 -18.26 -4.58 -2.57
N VAL A 93 -17.29 -4.99 -1.74
CA VAL A 93 -17.46 -6.16 -0.89
C VAL A 93 -18.54 -5.90 0.15
N ASN A 94 -18.52 -4.71 0.77
CA ASN A 94 -19.52 -4.22 1.72
C ASN A 94 -19.85 -5.20 2.87
N GLU A 95 -18.83 -5.86 3.40
CA GLU A 95 -18.97 -6.74 4.55
C GLU A 95 -18.38 -6.06 5.80
N PRO A 96 -19.10 -5.95 6.93
CA PRO A 96 -18.63 -5.22 8.12
C PRO A 96 -17.31 -5.73 8.72
N ALA A 97 -17.02 -7.02 8.51
CA ALA A 97 -15.81 -7.68 8.96
C ALA A 97 -14.61 -7.44 8.02
N LEU A 98 -14.81 -6.85 6.84
CA LEU A 98 -13.71 -6.43 5.97
C LEU A 98 -13.31 -5.00 6.32
N ARG A 99 -12.01 -4.82 6.56
CA ARG A 99 -11.36 -3.51 6.72
C ARG A 99 -10.14 -3.43 5.83
N LEU A 100 -9.67 -2.22 5.61
CA LEU A 100 -8.47 -1.95 4.83
C LEU A 100 -7.22 -1.89 5.74
N CYS A 101 -6.08 -2.42 5.28
CA CYS A 101 -4.77 -2.27 5.91
C CYS A 101 -3.90 -1.35 5.04
N LEU A 102 -3.50 -0.19 5.56
CA LEU A 102 -2.59 0.68 4.81
C LEU A 102 -1.14 0.29 5.13
N ASP A 103 -0.40 -0.04 4.08
CA ASP A 103 1.05 -0.08 4.04
C ASP A 103 1.57 1.08 3.16
N PRO A 104 2.22 2.10 3.76
CA PRO A 104 2.86 3.18 3.03
C PRO A 104 3.99 2.74 2.09
N SER A 105 4.80 1.75 2.46
CA SER A 105 5.87 1.18 1.64
C SER A 105 5.31 0.59 0.35
N HIS A 106 4.14 -0.05 0.43
CA HIS A 106 3.43 -0.51 -0.76
C HIS A 106 2.76 0.62 -1.56
N ALA A 107 2.29 1.68 -0.89
CA ALA A 107 1.62 2.80 -1.54
C ALA A 107 2.57 3.69 -2.37
N VAL A 108 3.81 3.90 -1.90
CA VAL A 108 4.77 4.81 -2.56
C VAL A 108 5.14 4.38 -3.98
N PRO A 109 5.39 3.10 -4.28
CA PRO A 109 5.60 2.64 -5.66
C PRO A 109 4.48 3.06 -6.61
N TYR A 110 3.21 3.00 -6.19
CA TYR A 110 2.11 3.48 -7.03
C TYR A 110 2.12 5.01 -7.19
N CYS A 111 2.50 5.75 -6.13
CA CYS A 111 2.62 7.21 -6.19
C CYS A 111 3.58 7.65 -7.31
N HIS A 112 4.66 6.90 -7.58
CA HIS A 112 5.66 7.19 -8.61
C HIS A 112 5.13 7.19 -10.06
N ARG A 113 3.86 6.83 -10.29
CA ARG A 113 3.17 7.14 -11.56
C ARG A 113 3.05 8.64 -11.82
N LYS A 114 3.22 9.48 -10.79
CA LYS A 114 3.27 10.94 -10.93
C LYS A 114 4.73 11.40 -11.08
N LYS A 115 4.94 12.29 -12.06
CA LYS A 115 6.27 12.82 -12.40
C LYS A 115 6.84 13.66 -11.26
N ASP A 116 6.03 14.54 -10.68
CA ASP A 116 6.44 15.48 -9.65
C ASP A 116 6.06 15.03 -8.24
N VAL A 117 6.81 15.51 -7.25
CA VAL A 117 6.66 15.15 -5.84
C VAL A 117 5.30 15.58 -5.28
N GLU A 118 4.72 16.68 -5.77
CA GLU A 118 3.42 17.16 -5.28
C GLU A 118 2.30 16.20 -5.70
N GLY A 119 2.31 15.76 -6.95
CA GLY A 119 1.42 14.73 -7.48
C GLY A 119 1.57 13.42 -6.72
N ARG A 120 2.81 12.97 -6.44
CA ARG A 120 3.06 11.78 -5.62
C ARG A 120 2.45 11.93 -4.22
N ARG A 121 2.65 13.09 -3.57
CA ARG A 121 2.05 13.40 -2.25
C ARG A 121 0.53 13.44 -2.29
N ARG A 122 -0.06 13.91 -3.39
CA ARG A 122 -1.52 13.92 -3.57
C ARG A 122 -2.06 12.49 -3.59
N VAL A 123 -1.48 11.61 -4.41
CA VAL A 123 -1.84 10.19 -4.45
C VAL A 123 -1.66 9.53 -3.08
N LEU A 124 -0.55 9.80 -2.39
CA LEU A 124 -0.32 9.25 -1.05
C LEU A 124 -1.43 9.67 -0.05
N ARG A 125 -1.90 10.92 -0.13
CA ARG A 125 -3.03 11.39 0.70
C ARG A 125 -4.36 10.73 0.34
N GLU A 126 -4.57 10.30 -0.90
CA GLU A 126 -5.80 9.63 -1.33
C GLU A 126 -6.02 8.27 -0.64
N TYR A 127 -4.96 7.58 -0.19
CA TYR A 127 -5.10 6.38 0.64
C TYR A 127 -5.73 6.68 2.00
N LEU A 128 -5.50 7.87 2.55
CA LEU A 128 -6.04 8.30 3.84
C LEU A 128 -7.35 9.10 3.71
N ALA A 129 -7.90 9.26 2.50
CA ALA A 129 -9.10 10.07 2.27
C ALA A 129 -10.38 9.47 2.89
N ARG A 130 -10.40 8.17 3.19
CA ARG A 130 -11.52 7.47 3.85
C ARG A 130 -11.02 6.69 5.07
N PRO A 131 -10.55 7.38 6.13
CA PRO A 131 -9.86 6.74 7.25
C PRO A 131 -10.73 5.73 7.99
N GLY A 132 -12.06 5.91 8.01
CA GLY A 132 -13.01 4.96 8.62
C GLY A 132 -13.10 3.59 7.95
N LEU A 133 -12.57 3.42 6.72
CA LEU A 133 -12.44 2.11 6.08
C LEU A 133 -11.17 1.38 6.55
N ILE A 134 -10.17 2.12 7.01
CA ILE A 134 -8.88 1.58 7.45
C ILE A 134 -9.06 0.99 8.85
N GLY A 135 -8.83 -0.31 8.95
CA GLY A 135 -8.86 -1.06 10.20
C GLY A 135 -7.49 -1.48 10.69
N HIS A 136 -6.43 -1.40 9.88
CA HIS A 136 -5.08 -1.76 10.31
C HIS A 136 -4.03 -0.92 9.59
N PHE A 137 -2.81 -0.89 10.14
CA PHE A 137 -1.66 -0.31 9.47
C PHE A 137 -0.47 -1.25 9.58
N HIS A 138 0.22 -1.43 8.47
CA HIS A 138 1.64 -1.73 8.48
C HIS A 138 2.39 -0.41 8.42
N TRP A 139 2.80 0.09 9.57
CA TRP A 139 3.39 1.40 9.70
C TRP A 139 4.89 1.33 9.45
N ASN A 140 5.27 1.86 8.30
CA ASN A 140 6.65 2.05 7.86
C ASN A 140 6.81 3.43 7.19
N GLY A 141 8.02 3.75 6.77
CA GLY A 141 8.39 4.87 5.92
C GLY A 141 8.83 4.41 4.53
N SER A 142 8.94 5.36 3.60
CA SER A 142 9.48 5.14 2.26
C SER A 142 9.99 6.47 1.66
N GLU A 143 10.44 6.46 0.41
CA GLU A 143 11.06 7.60 -0.28
C GLU A 143 10.22 8.09 -1.47
N ILE A 144 9.50 9.20 -1.29
CA ILE A 144 8.64 9.77 -2.32
C ILE A 144 9.39 10.63 -3.34
N ARG A 145 10.54 11.22 -2.97
CA ARG A 145 11.33 12.08 -3.87
C ARG A 145 12.25 11.29 -4.80
N SER A 146 12.86 10.25 -4.27
CA SER A 146 13.88 9.43 -4.94
C SER A 146 13.23 8.28 -5.70
N ASP A 147 13.82 7.88 -6.84
CA ASP A 147 13.38 6.69 -7.58
C ASP A 147 13.52 5.39 -6.76
N ARG A 148 14.27 5.39 -5.65
CA ARG A 148 14.31 4.26 -4.71
C ARG A 148 12.92 3.90 -4.18
N GLY A 149 12.00 4.85 -4.01
CA GLY A 149 10.64 4.54 -3.55
C GLY A 149 9.75 3.86 -4.58
N ARG A 150 10.26 3.57 -5.78
CA ARG A 150 9.64 2.57 -6.67
C ARG A 150 9.76 1.16 -6.12
N GLY A 151 10.64 0.95 -5.13
CA GLY A 151 10.77 -0.27 -4.36
C GLY A 151 9.92 -0.28 -3.10
N ASP A 152 9.72 -1.48 -2.57
CA ASP A 152 9.12 -1.76 -1.28
C ASP A 152 10.22 -1.67 -0.21
N LEU A 153 10.38 -0.47 0.35
CA LEU A 153 11.56 -0.10 1.13
C LEU A 153 11.47 -0.43 2.61
N HIS A 154 10.25 -0.48 3.18
CA HIS A 154 10.01 -0.72 4.60
C HIS A 154 10.98 0.03 5.52
N LEU A 155 11.13 1.34 5.30
CA LEU A 155 12.02 2.15 6.13
C LEU A 155 11.42 2.35 7.52
N ALA A 156 12.28 2.53 8.51
CA ALA A 156 11.88 2.99 9.83
C ALA A 156 11.05 4.29 9.75
N PRO A 157 9.88 4.41 10.42
CA PRO A 157 9.17 5.66 10.57
C PRO A 157 10.10 6.81 10.96
N GLY A 158 10.04 7.91 10.20
CA GLY A 158 10.89 9.08 10.41
C GLY A 158 12.24 9.08 9.68
N THR A 159 12.65 7.98 9.04
CA THR A 159 13.91 7.92 8.25
C THR A 159 13.71 8.14 6.74
N GLY A 160 12.49 7.93 6.25
CA GLY A 160 12.06 8.28 4.90
C GLY A 160 11.59 9.73 4.77
N ASP A 161 10.85 10.03 3.71
CA ASP A 161 10.44 11.41 3.41
C ASP A 161 8.95 11.59 3.08
N LEU A 162 8.13 10.65 3.55
CA LEU A 162 6.66 10.72 3.51
C LEU A 162 6.12 11.96 4.24
N GLY A 163 6.82 12.40 5.29
CA GLY A 163 6.56 13.66 6.00
C GLY A 163 5.72 13.48 7.27
N LYS A 164 5.91 14.39 8.22
CA LYS A 164 5.28 14.34 9.54
C LYS A 164 3.76 14.39 9.49
N GLU A 165 3.18 15.15 8.56
CA GLU A 165 1.72 15.28 8.42
C GLU A 165 1.06 13.95 8.03
N PHE A 166 1.71 13.18 7.14
CA PHE A 166 1.21 11.87 6.74
C PHE A 166 1.25 10.88 7.92
N HIS A 167 2.38 10.82 8.63
CA HIS A 167 2.48 9.97 9.83
C HIS A 167 1.56 10.43 10.97
N ALA A 168 1.32 11.73 11.11
CA ALA A 168 0.36 12.27 12.08
C ALA A 168 -1.08 11.78 11.81
N ALA A 169 -1.44 11.64 10.54
CA ALA A 169 -2.75 11.13 10.14
C ALA A 169 -2.88 9.62 10.31
N ILE A 170 -1.81 8.86 10.06
CA ILE A 170 -1.73 7.45 10.47
C ILE A 170 -1.92 7.34 11.99
N LYS A 171 -1.18 8.12 12.78
CA LYS A 171 -1.28 8.13 14.24
C LYS A 171 -2.71 8.43 14.72
N ALA A 172 -3.35 9.45 14.14
CA ALA A 172 -4.73 9.82 14.47
C ALA A 172 -5.68 8.65 14.28
N ARG A 173 -5.62 7.98 13.12
CA ARG A 173 -6.49 6.83 12.87
C ARG A 173 -6.11 5.62 13.73
N ALA A 174 -4.82 5.35 13.90
CA ALA A 174 -4.32 4.24 14.70
C ALA A 174 -4.80 4.29 16.15
N GLN A 175 -4.90 5.48 16.75
CA GLN A 175 -5.41 5.67 18.11
C GLN A 175 -6.90 5.34 18.29
N GLU A 176 -7.66 5.30 17.20
CA GLU A 176 -9.07 4.91 17.21
C GLU A 176 -9.28 3.41 16.98
N LEU A 177 -8.23 2.66 16.65
CA LEU A 177 -8.30 1.23 16.40
C LEU A 177 -8.26 0.45 17.73
N PRO A 178 -9.11 -0.59 17.89
CA PRO A 178 -9.08 -1.40 19.10
C PRO A 178 -7.89 -2.36 19.20
N GLN A 179 -7.14 -2.54 18.11
CA GLN A 179 -5.95 -3.40 18.02
C GLN A 179 -4.67 -2.57 17.77
N PRO A 180 -3.50 -3.08 18.16
CA PRO A 180 -2.23 -2.44 17.82
C PRO A 180 -1.99 -2.44 16.31
N VAL A 181 -1.23 -1.45 15.85
CA VAL A 181 -0.64 -1.39 14.51
C VAL A 181 0.64 -2.21 14.45
N THR A 182 1.07 -2.62 13.26
CA THR A 182 2.31 -3.36 13.05
C THR A 182 3.40 -2.43 12.54
N LEU A 183 4.58 -2.40 13.17
CA LEU A 183 5.79 -1.84 12.56
C LEU A 183 6.37 -2.91 11.64
N GLU A 184 6.34 -2.67 10.34
CA GLU A 184 6.68 -3.69 9.35
C GLU A 184 8.10 -3.53 8.82
N HIS A 185 9.05 -3.73 9.73
CA HIS A 185 10.47 -3.97 9.46
C HIS A 185 11.15 -4.33 10.78
N PHE A 186 12.34 -4.92 10.69
CA PHE A 186 13.22 -5.03 11.84
C PHE A 186 14.65 -4.67 11.45
N HIS A 187 15.05 -3.45 11.80
CA HIS A 187 16.41 -2.91 11.57
C HIS A 187 17.26 -2.93 12.86
N GLY A 188 16.86 -3.73 13.85
CA GLY A 188 17.53 -3.84 15.16
C GLY A 188 16.90 -2.97 16.25
N LEU A 189 17.29 -3.21 17.50
CA LEU A 189 16.68 -2.56 18.68
C LEU A 189 16.87 -1.04 18.70
N ALA A 190 18.05 -0.55 18.33
CA ALA A 190 18.31 0.90 18.29
C ALA A 190 17.44 1.62 17.25
N ALA A 191 17.12 0.97 16.14
CA ALA A 191 16.18 1.51 15.15
C ALA A 191 14.75 1.53 15.72
N LEU A 192 14.32 0.43 16.36
CA LEU A 192 13.03 0.37 17.03
C LEU A 192 12.86 1.47 18.09
N ASP A 193 13.86 1.71 18.92
CA ASP A 193 13.82 2.79 19.93
C ASP A 193 13.65 4.17 19.26
N ALA A 194 14.36 4.42 18.16
CA ALA A 194 14.25 5.67 17.41
C ALA A 194 12.88 5.83 16.72
N GLU A 195 12.31 4.75 16.19
CA GLU A 195 10.99 4.71 15.57
C GLU A 195 9.88 5.03 16.59
N LEU A 196 9.93 4.39 17.75
CA LEU A 196 8.98 4.64 18.84
C LEU A 196 9.09 6.09 19.32
N ALA A 197 10.30 6.60 19.52
CA ALA A 197 10.51 8.01 19.88
C ALA A 197 9.98 8.98 18.81
N TYR A 198 10.16 8.66 17.52
CA TYR A 198 9.59 9.44 16.42
C TYR A 198 8.05 9.43 16.47
N ILE A 199 7.44 8.26 16.60
CA ILE A 199 5.98 8.09 16.67
C ILE A 199 5.41 8.85 17.87
N GLU A 200 6.07 8.81 19.03
CA GLU A 200 5.69 9.58 20.20
C GLU A 200 5.74 11.09 19.94
N SER A 201 6.79 11.57 19.26
CA SER A 201 7.04 12.99 19.01
C SER A 201 6.03 13.68 18.06
N ILE A 202 5.38 12.94 17.18
CA ILE A 202 4.45 13.50 16.20
C ILE A 202 3.03 13.62 16.79
N PRO A 203 2.29 14.72 16.50
CA PRO A 203 0.92 14.86 16.96
C PRO A 203 0.00 13.88 16.23
N ALA A 204 -1.11 13.49 16.86
CA ALA A 204 -2.20 12.80 16.18
C ALA A 204 -3.10 13.84 15.53
N ARG A 205 -3.08 13.93 14.19
CA ARG A 205 -3.90 14.90 13.45
C ARG A 205 -4.32 14.33 12.09
N PRO A 206 -5.62 14.36 11.72
CA PRO A 206 -6.04 13.96 10.38
C PRO A 206 -5.48 14.90 9.32
N LEU A 207 -5.36 14.40 8.08
CA LEU A 207 -5.05 15.27 6.93
C LEU A 207 -6.20 16.24 6.70
N SER A 208 -5.87 17.52 6.51
CA SER A 208 -6.80 18.57 6.08
C SER A 208 -7.07 18.53 4.58
#